data_AF-A0A956J365-F1
#
_entry.id   AF-A0A956J365-F1
#
_cell.length_a   1.000
_cell.length_b   1.000
_cell.length_c   1.000
_cell.angle_alpha   90.00
_cell.angle_beta   90.00
_cell.angle_gamma   90.00
#
_symmetry.space_group_name_H-M   'P 1'
#
loop_
_entity.id
_entity.type
_entity.pdbx_description
1 polymer ?
#
loop_
_entity_poly.entity_id
_entity_poly.type
_entity_poly.pdbx_seq_one_letter_code
_entity_poly.pdbx_strand_id
1 'polypeptide(L)'
;MISSSGEFAGVALPKRSGDRQSAGGRLRRVGLVLTWLFGVVALATTLCSFLPFKSWWVRVFDFPRPQIAVVALLSLASLAALRWKQRAWQDWVFAALLLGASIYQGLRIVPYSPLVTPQASLSEKPAPERQLKLFVANVLMHNEDPTRLRDIIRAEQSDVLLLVETNQRWVDDLASVTQSYPHQLLKPLENTYGLAFYSRLKLEEAELRYLVQSDIPSVRTKLVLPSGDQIQFYGIHPRPPVPTEHDRSTERDAELLLVAREARDSKLPVIVAGDLNDVAWSTTTHRFQRISRLLDPRIGRGLFPTFHAEYPLMRWPLDHVFFSKRLQLVELNRLEGFGSDHFPISISLCLEPAEASENRAPEQPDQDDHESAQQTIQDAEQANSP
;
A
#
# COMPACT_ATOMS: atom_id res chain seq x y z
N MET A 1 -40.24 80.75 -39.78
CA MET A 1 -40.32 79.81 -38.64
C MET A 1 -40.33 78.41 -39.24
N ILE A 2 -39.42 77.53 -38.79
CA ILE A 2 -39.50 76.05 -38.83
C ILE A 2 -39.30 75.41 -40.22
N SER A 3 -38.54 74.34 -40.43
CA SER A 3 -37.53 73.59 -39.67
C SER A 3 -36.95 72.55 -40.63
N SER A 4 -35.68 72.25 -40.48
CA SER A 4 -34.91 71.29 -41.27
C SER A 4 -35.37 69.84 -41.10
N SER A 5 -35.33 69.08 -42.19
CA SER A 5 -35.35 67.62 -42.23
C SER A 5 -34.00 67.03 -41.81
N GLY A 6 -34.02 66.15 -40.81
CA GLY A 6 -32.88 65.33 -40.41
C GLY A 6 -33.34 63.90 -40.17
N GLU A 7 -33.06 63.01 -41.12
CA GLU A 7 -33.22 61.56 -40.95
C GLU A 7 -32.05 61.02 -40.12
N PHE A 8 -32.34 60.46 -38.94
CA PHE A 8 -31.38 59.67 -38.18
C PHE A 8 -31.41 58.21 -38.67
N ALA A 9 -30.33 57.79 -39.34
CA ALA A 9 -30.06 56.39 -39.64
C ALA A 9 -29.76 55.63 -38.34
N GLY A 10 -30.61 54.65 -38.00
CA GLY A 10 -30.38 53.70 -36.92
C GLY A 10 -29.22 52.77 -37.27
N VAL A 11 -28.11 52.89 -36.55
CA VAL A 11 -27.01 51.91 -36.58
C VAL A 11 -27.47 50.63 -35.88
N ALA A 12 -27.77 49.60 -36.67
CA ALA A 12 -28.01 48.25 -36.14
C ALA A 12 -26.68 47.65 -35.64
N LEU A 13 -26.56 47.46 -34.33
CA LEU A 13 -25.46 46.68 -33.74
C LEU A 13 -25.54 45.21 -34.21
N PRO A 14 -24.42 44.60 -34.65
CA PRO A 14 -24.44 43.22 -35.11
C PRO A 14 -24.73 42.25 -33.95
N LYS A 15 -25.72 41.36 -34.15
CA LYS A 15 -26.07 40.28 -33.22
C LYS A 15 -24.87 39.34 -32.99
N ARG A 16 -24.26 39.41 -31.80
CA ARG A 16 -23.27 38.45 -31.23
C ARG A 16 -23.83 37.02 -30.99
N SER A 17 -24.71 36.52 -31.85
CA SER A 17 -25.43 35.25 -31.64
C SER A 17 -24.77 34.02 -32.29
N GLY A 18 -23.91 34.21 -33.31
CA GLY A 18 -23.24 33.10 -34.01
C GLY A 18 -22.06 32.47 -33.26
N ASP A 19 -21.30 33.27 -32.49
CA ASP A 19 -20.08 32.79 -31.82
C ASP A 19 -20.35 31.88 -30.61
N ARG A 20 -21.46 32.08 -29.91
CA ARG A 20 -21.79 31.26 -28.72
C ARG A 20 -22.22 29.84 -29.07
N GLN A 21 -22.93 29.65 -30.19
CA GLN A 21 -23.34 28.30 -30.65
C GLN A 21 -22.15 27.51 -31.22
N SER A 22 -21.21 28.16 -31.91
CA SER A 22 -20.01 27.50 -32.44
C SER A 22 -19.02 27.11 -31.32
N ALA A 23 -18.88 27.96 -30.30
CA ALA A 23 -18.05 27.70 -29.12
C ALA A 23 -18.59 26.53 -28.28
N GLY A 24 -19.91 26.50 -28.02
CA GLY A 24 -20.55 25.41 -27.27
C GLY A 24 -20.43 24.04 -27.96
N GLY A 25 -20.54 24.00 -29.29
CA GLY A 25 -20.30 22.78 -30.08
C GLY A 25 -18.85 22.31 -30.03
N ARG A 26 -17.89 23.24 -30.07
CA ARG A 26 -16.45 22.93 -29.99
C ARG A 26 -16.06 22.39 -28.61
N LEU A 27 -16.49 23.04 -27.54
CA LEU A 27 -16.26 22.60 -26.16
C LEU A 27 -16.83 21.20 -25.91
N ARG A 28 -18.05 20.92 -26.40
CA ARG A 28 -18.67 19.59 -26.29
C ARG A 28 -17.86 18.52 -27.02
N ARG A 29 -17.33 18.81 -28.22
CA ARG A 29 -16.46 17.86 -28.95
C ARG A 29 -15.17 17.59 -28.21
N VAL A 30 -14.51 18.62 -27.68
CA VAL A 30 -13.28 18.46 -26.87
C VAL A 30 -13.57 17.62 -25.63
N GLY A 31 -14.65 17.91 -24.90
CA GLY A 31 -15.06 17.12 -23.74
C GLY A 31 -15.31 15.65 -24.06
N LEU A 32 -15.92 15.35 -25.21
CA LEU A 32 -16.11 13.98 -25.68
C LEU A 32 -14.77 13.29 -25.99
N VAL A 33 -13.86 13.95 -26.70
CA VAL A 33 -12.53 13.39 -27.00
C VAL A 33 -11.79 13.06 -25.70
N LEU A 34 -11.79 13.97 -24.72
CA LEU A 34 -11.17 13.72 -23.41
C LEU A 34 -11.85 12.57 -22.67
N THR A 35 -13.19 12.48 -22.70
CA THR A 35 -13.95 11.40 -22.08
C THR A 35 -13.55 10.03 -22.64
N TRP A 36 -13.44 9.93 -23.96
CA TRP A 36 -13.01 8.69 -24.62
C TRP A 36 -11.55 8.38 -24.32
N LEU A 37 -10.66 9.38 -24.38
CA LEU A 37 -9.24 9.21 -24.06
C LEU A 37 -9.03 8.66 -22.65
N PHE A 38 -9.57 9.34 -21.64
CA PHE A 38 -9.41 8.93 -20.24
C PHE A 38 -10.10 7.61 -19.94
N GLY A 39 -11.28 7.37 -20.52
CA GLY A 39 -11.96 6.09 -20.36
C GLY A 39 -11.21 4.93 -21.01
N VAL A 40 -10.66 5.11 -22.22
CA VAL A 40 -9.82 4.09 -22.87
C VAL A 40 -8.56 3.81 -22.06
N VAL A 41 -7.91 4.84 -21.50
CA VAL A 41 -6.75 4.66 -20.60
C VAL A 41 -7.15 3.84 -19.37
N ALA A 42 -8.26 4.15 -18.71
CA ALA A 42 -8.73 3.40 -17.54
C ALA A 42 -9.08 1.94 -17.86
N LEU A 43 -9.65 1.68 -19.05
CA LEU A 43 -9.91 0.31 -19.52
C LEU A 43 -8.60 -0.44 -19.81
N ALA A 44 -7.66 0.20 -20.53
CA ALA A 44 -6.39 -0.41 -20.87
C ALA A 44 -5.58 -0.77 -19.62
N THR A 45 -5.47 0.13 -18.64
CA THR A 45 -4.76 -0.14 -17.37
C THR A 45 -5.45 -1.22 -16.54
N THR A 46 -6.79 -1.27 -16.56
CA THR A 46 -7.55 -2.35 -15.93
C THR A 46 -7.25 -3.69 -16.60
N LEU A 47 -7.21 -3.74 -17.93
CA LEU A 47 -6.85 -4.94 -18.68
C LEU A 47 -5.42 -5.41 -18.40
N CYS A 48 -4.46 -4.48 -18.27
CA CYS A 48 -3.08 -4.80 -17.89
C CYS A 48 -3.00 -5.57 -16.56
N SER A 49 -3.89 -5.27 -15.60
CA SER A 49 -3.91 -5.95 -14.30
C SER A 49 -4.35 -7.42 -14.33
N PHE A 50 -4.88 -7.90 -15.47
CA PHE A 50 -5.18 -9.33 -15.69
C PHE A 50 -4.03 -10.09 -16.34
N LEU A 51 -3.00 -9.39 -16.83
CA LEU A 51 -1.88 -10.05 -17.50
C LEU A 51 -0.94 -10.66 -16.45
N PRO A 52 -0.53 -11.93 -16.59
CA PRO A 52 0.28 -12.64 -15.58
C PRO A 52 1.77 -12.24 -15.61
N PHE A 53 2.12 -11.09 -16.17
CA PHE A 53 3.52 -10.69 -16.35
C PHE A 53 4.12 -10.15 -15.04
N LYS A 54 5.28 -10.69 -14.67
CA LYS A 54 6.09 -10.26 -13.50
C LYS A 54 6.92 -8.98 -13.76
N SER A 55 6.83 -8.39 -14.95
CA SER A 55 7.58 -7.18 -15.31
C SER A 55 7.05 -5.95 -14.58
N TRP A 56 7.95 -5.10 -14.10
CA TRP A 56 7.60 -3.90 -13.33
C TRP A 56 6.58 -2.99 -14.04
N TRP A 57 6.70 -2.80 -15.36
CA TRP A 57 5.86 -1.89 -16.15
C TRP A 57 4.42 -2.39 -16.31
N VAL A 58 4.16 -3.67 -16.02
CA VAL A 58 2.81 -4.23 -15.89
C VAL A 58 2.34 -4.09 -14.45
N ARG A 59 3.19 -4.46 -13.48
CA ARG A 59 2.87 -4.43 -12.04
C ARG A 59 2.63 -3.02 -11.50
N VAL A 60 3.19 -1.98 -12.11
CA VAL A 60 2.92 -0.57 -11.73
C VAL A 60 1.43 -0.22 -11.81
N PHE A 61 0.67 -0.89 -12.69
CA PHE A 61 -0.77 -0.66 -12.82
C PHE A 61 -1.59 -1.30 -11.69
N ASP A 62 -0.98 -2.14 -10.84
CA ASP A 62 -1.60 -2.57 -9.59
C ASP A 62 -1.69 -1.42 -8.58
N PHE A 63 -0.85 -0.39 -8.67
CA PHE A 63 -0.81 0.67 -7.67
C PHE A 63 -2.03 1.60 -7.78
N PRO A 64 -2.32 2.25 -8.93
CA PRO A 64 -3.31 3.33 -8.99
C PRO A 64 -4.77 2.84 -9.07
N ARG A 65 -5.16 1.74 -8.42
CA ARG A 65 -6.54 1.20 -8.52
C ARG A 65 -7.62 2.19 -8.10
N PRO A 66 -7.52 2.91 -6.97
CA PRO A 66 -8.49 3.95 -6.63
C PRO A 66 -8.59 5.04 -7.71
N GLN A 67 -7.46 5.45 -8.27
CA GLN A 67 -7.37 6.48 -9.30
C GLN A 67 -7.99 6.00 -10.61
N ILE A 68 -7.72 4.76 -11.03
CA ILE A 68 -8.33 4.14 -12.22
C ILE A 68 -9.86 4.08 -12.05
N ALA A 69 -10.36 3.67 -10.88
CA ALA A 69 -11.80 3.64 -10.59
C ALA A 69 -12.42 5.03 -10.71
N VAL A 70 -11.78 6.06 -10.13
CA VAL A 70 -12.27 7.45 -10.22
C VAL A 70 -12.27 7.95 -11.66
N VAL A 71 -11.20 7.73 -12.43
CA VAL A 71 -11.12 8.13 -13.84
C VAL A 71 -12.21 7.44 -14.67
N ALA A 72 -12.47 6.15 -14.43
CA ALA A 72 -13.53 5.41 -15.10
C ALA A 72 -14.92 5.96 -14.77
N LEU A 73 -15.20 6.24 -13.49
CA LEU A 73 -16.47 6.83 -13.05
C LEU A 73 -16.69 8.25 -13.59
N LEU A 74 -15.64 9.10 -13.59
CA LEU A 74 -15.70 10.44 -14.16
C LEU A 74 -15.93 10.40 -15.67
N SER A 75 -15.29 9.46 -16.38
CA SER A 75 -15.51 9.25 -17.81
C SER A 75 -16.94 8.79 -18.09
N LEU A 76 -17.49 7.89 -17.26
CA LEU A 76 -18.88 7.43 -17.36
C LEU A 76 -19.87 8.58 -17.12
N ALA A 77 -19.66 9.40 -16.09
CA ALA A 77 -20.49 10.55 -15.78
C ALA A 77 -20.43 11.62 -16.90
N SER A 78 -19.23 11.89 -17.41
CA SER A 78 -19.02 12.82 -18.54
C SER A 78 -19.72 12.35 -19.80
N LEU A 79 -19.62 11.05 -20.12
CA LEU A 79 -20.33 10.45 -21.27
C LEU A 79 -21.84 10.63 -21.14
N ALA A 80 -22.40 10.33 -19.97
CA ALA A 80 -23.83 10.50 -19.69
C ALA A 80 -24.28 11.96 -19.86
N ALA A 81 -23.49 12.92 -19.36
CA ALA A 81 -23.78 14.35 -19.47
C ALA A 81 -23.71 14.87 -20.91
N LEU A 82 -22.66 14.50 -21.66
CA LEU A 82 -22.39 15.03 -23.00
C LEU A 82 -23.21 14.33 -24.09
N ARG A 83 -23.69 13.10 -23.87
CA ARG A 83 -24.44 12.28 -24.84
C ARG A 83 -25.88 11.98 -24.43
N TRP A 84 -26.42 12.62 -23.38
CA TRP A 84 -27.78 12.36 -22.86
C TRP A 84 -28.88 12.23 -23.94
N LYS A 85 -28.87 13.13 -24.94
CA LYS A 85 -29.86 13.17 -26.04
C LYS A 85 -29.48 12.36 -27.28
N GLN A 86 -28.27 11.82 -27.37
CA GLN A 86 -27.74 11.13 -28.55
C GLN A 86 -27.15 9.78 -28.12
N ARG A 87 -27.95 8.72 -28.21
CA ARG A 87 -27.60 7.39 -27.71
C ARG A 87 -27.20 6.49 -28.87
N ALA A 88 -25.93 6.49 -29.25
CA ALA A 88 -25.41 5.49 -30.18
C ALA A 88 -25.13 4.19 -29.41
N TRP A 89 -25.21 3.04 -30.08
CA TRP A 89 -24.89 1.73 -29.46
C TRP A 89 -23.44 1.69 -28.92
N GLN A 90 -22.51 2.39 -29.57
CA GLN A 90 -21.12 2.52 -29.15
C GLN A 90 -20.98 3.16 -27.77
N ASP A 91 -21.81 4.16 -27.46
CA ASP A 91 -21.79 4.82 -26.13
C ASP A 91 -22.24 3.85 -25.04
N TRP A 92 -23.22 2.98 -25.34
CA TRP A 92 -23.68 1.97 -24.40
C TRP A 92 -22.63 0.90 -24.12
N VAL A 93 -21.93 0.43 -25.17
CA VAL A 93 -20.83 -0.53 -25.01
C VAL A 93 -19.71 0.10 -24.19
N PHE A 94 -19.30 1.33 -24.51
CA PHE A 94 -18.25 2.02 -23.77
C PHE A 94 -18.65 2.27 -22.30
N ALA A 95 -19.89 2.69 -22.04
CA ALA A 95 -20.41 2.86 -20.70
C ALA A 95 -20.41 1.55 -19.90
N ALA A 96 -20.83 0.43 -20.53
CA ALA A 96 -20.84 -0.88 -19.89
C ALA A 96 -19.41 -1.35 -19.53
N LEU A 97 -18.44 -1.13 -20.42
CA LEU A 97 -17.03 -1.43 -20.14
C LEU A 97 -16.49 -0.58 -18.99
N LEU A 98 -16.75 0.73 -18.98
CA LEU A 98 -16.33 1.63 -17.89
C LEU A 98 -16.97 1.25 -16.55
N LEU A 99 -18.24 0.87 -16.57
CA LEU A 99 -18.93 0.38 -15.37
C LEU A 99 -18.29 -0.93 -14.88
N GLY A 100 -18.03 -1.88 -15.78
CA GLY A 100 -17.35 -3.14 -15.46
C GLY A 100 -15.96 -2.91 -14.85
N ALA A 101 -15.16 -2.01 -15.45
CA ALA A 101 -13.85 -1.64 -14.91
C ALA A 101 -13.96 -0.96 -13.54
N SER A 102 -14.91 -0.04 -13.36
CA SER A 102 -15.14 0.64 -12.07
C SER A 102 -15.54 -0.35 -10.98
N ILE A 103 -16.43 -1.31 -11.29
CA ILE A 103 -16.83 -2.37 -10.37
C ILE A 103 -15.62 -3.24 -10.03
N TYR A 104 -14.86 -3.69 -11.02
CA TYR A 104 -13.68 -4.53 -10.80
C TYR A 104 -12.65 -3.85 -9.90
N GLN A 105 -12.27 -2.60 -10.20
CA GLN A 105 -11.33 -1.85 -9.38
C GLN A 105 -11.89 -1.60 -7.98
N GLY A 106 -13.19 -1.27 -7.89
CA GLY A 106 -13.94 -1.15 -6.64
C GLY A 106 -13.84 -2.40 -5.76
N LEU A 107 -14.09 -3.59 -6.33
CA LEU A 107 -14.02 -4.85 -5.60
C LEU A 107 -12.62 -5.14 -5.03
N ARG A 108 -11.55 -4.66 -5.67
CA ARG A 108 -10.17 -4.81 -5.16
C ARG A 108 -9.86 -3.87 -3.98
N ILE A 109 -10.51 -2.70 -3.91
CA ILE A 109 -10.23 -1.67 -2.89
C ILE A 109 -11.24 -1.65 -1.74
N VAL A 110 -12.48 -2.10 -1.96
CA VAL A 110 -13.56 -2.13 -0.95
C VAL A 110 -13.17 -2.85 0.35
N PRO A 111 -12.39 -3.97 0.34
CA PRO A 111 -11.93 -4.59 1.58
C PRO A 111 -11.17 -3.63 2.51
N TYR A 112 -10.49 -2.62 1.97
CA TYR A 112 -9.72 -1.62 2.70
C TYR A 112 -10.53 -0.35 2.99
N SER A 113 -11.83 -0.52 3.24
CA SER A 113 -12.74 0.55 3.62
C SER A 113 -13.55 0.17 4.86
N PRO A 114 -14.10 1.15 5.60
CA PRO A 114 -15.01 0.87 6.72
C PRO A 114 -16.32 0.16 6.34
N LEU A 115 -16.58 -0.08 5.05
CA LEU A 115 -17.81 -0.72 4.57
C LEU A 115 -17.82 -2.24 4.76
N VAL A 116 -16.65 -2.84 4.95
CA VAL A 116 -16.50 -4.27 5.18
C VAL A 116 -16.25 -4.48 6.66
N THR A 117 -16.79 -5.56 7.23
CA THR A 117 -16.48 -5.94 8.61
C THR A 117 -14.95 -6.03 8.79
N PRO A 118 -14.39 -5.61 9.93
CA PRO A 118 -12.96 -5.75 10.20
C PRO A 118 -12.47 -7.20 10.18
N GLN A 119 -11.31 -7.45 9.59
CA GLN A 119 -10.69 -8.79 9.62
C GLN A 119 -10.06 -9.07 10.99
N ALA A 120 -9.28 -8.10 11.49
CA ALA A 120 -8.79 -8.09 12.85
C ALA A 120 -9.80 -7.41 13.78
N SER A 121 -10.23 -8.09 14.83
CA SER A 121 -11.08 -7.54 15.88
C SER A 121 -10.29 -6.62 16.80
N LEU A 122 -10.98 -5.66 17.43
CA LEU A 122 -10.39 -4.83 18.47
C LEU A 122 -10.32 -5.62 19.78
N SER A 123 -9.26 -5.43 20.57
CA SER A 123 -9.19 -5.96 21.93
C SER A 123 -10.02 -5.08 22.87
N GLU A 124 -11.09 -5.64 23.43
CA GLU A 124 -11.99 -4.90 24.32
C GLU A 124 -11.36 -4.58 25.68
N LYS A 125 -10.47 -5.46 26.15
CA LYS A 125 -9.82 -5.39 27.48
C LYS A 125 -8.36 -5.84 27.37
N PRO A 126 -7.50 -5.02 26.74
CA PRO A 126 -6.14 -5.45 26.45
C PRO A 126 -5.31 -5.53 27.75
N ALA A 127 -4.78 -6.72 28.04
CA ALA A 127 -3.95 -6.95 29.23
C ALA A 127 -2.55 -6.32 29.04
N PRO A 128 -2.13 -5.34 29.87
CA PRO A 128 -0.88 -4.60 29.66
C PRO A 128 0.37 -5.48 29.50
N GLU A 129 0.47 -6.55 30.27
CA GLU A 129 1.58 -7.51 30.24
C GLU A 129 1.61 -8.40 29.00
N ARG A 130 0.55 -8.39 28.18
CA ARG A 130 0.41 -9.13 26.92
C ARG A 130 0.30 -8.21 25.71
N GLN A 131 0.56 -6.92 25.90
CA GLN A 131 0.58 -5.93 24.84
C GLN A 131 1.98 -5.73 24.27
N LEU A 132 2.01 -5.32 23.01
CA LEU A 132 3.19 -4.94 22.27
C LEU A 132 2.81 -3.77 21.36
N LYS A 133 3.62 -2.71 21.40
CA LYS A 133 3.56 -1.59 20.47
C LYS A 133 4.72 -1.64 19.49
N LEU A 134 4.41 -1.75 18.20
CA LEU A 134 5.36 -1.82 17.10
C LEU A 134 5.33 -0.53 16.28
N PHE A 135 6.51 0.02 16.00
CA PHE A 135 6.71 1.12 15.08
C PHE A 135 7.54 0.66 13.88
N VAL A 136 7.07 0.97 12.68
CA VAL A 136 7.75 0.65 11.42
C VAL A 136 7.93 1.94 10.62
N ALA A 137 9.14 2.17 10.11
CA ALA A 137 9.40 3.29 9.21
C ALA A 137 10.47 2.95 8.18
N ASN A 138 10.18 3.23 6.91
CA ASN A 138 11.19 3.47 5.89
C ASN A 138 11.74 4.89 6.08
N VAL A 139 13.03 5.01 6.41
CA VAL A 139 13.63 6.29 6.82
C VAL A 139 13.97 7.22 5.64
N LEU A 140 13.91 6.71 4.40
CA LEU A 140 14.49 7.30 3.20
C LEU A 140 15.99 7.59 3.43
N MET A 141 16.87 6.69 2.97
CA MET A 141 18.31 6.74 3.30
C MET A 141 18.96 8.13 3.09
N HIS A 142 18.49 8.86 2.08
CA HIS A 142 18.99 10.19 1.70
C HIS A 142 18.40 11.37 2.48
N ASN A 143 17.39 11.17 3.34
CA ASN A 143 16.86 12.24 4.18
C ASN A 143 17.86 12.59 5.30
N GLU A 144 18.40 13.81 5.26
CA GLU A 144 19.46 14.28 6.16
C GLU A 144 18.96 14.84 7.50
N ASP A 145 17.65 15.03 7.70
CA ASP A 145 17.10 15.59 8.95
C ASP A 145 16.47 14.50 9.84
N PRO A 146 17.17 14.04 10.91
CA PRO A 146 16.63 13.04 11.83
C PRO A 146 15.69 13.63 12.88
N THR A 147 15.53 14.96 12.95
CA THR A 147 14.88 15.65 14.08
C THR A 147 13.44 15.21 14.26
N ARG A 148 12.64 15.25 13.18
CA ARG A 148 11.23 14.85 13.24
C ARG A 148 11.07 13.38 13.57
N LEU A 149 11.89 12.50 12.98
CA LEU A 149 11.82 11.07 13.30
C LEU A 149 12.18 10.79 14.77
N ARG A 150 13.20 11.47 15.32
CA ARG A 150 13.53 11.38 16.75
C ARG A 150 12.37 11.80 17.64
N ASP A 151 11.71 12.90 17.30
CA ASP A 151 10.59 13.41 18.09
C ASP A 151 9.39 12.45 18.03
N ILE A 152 9.09 11.89 16.85
CA ILE A 152 8.07 10.86 16.69
C ILE A 152 8.42 9.61 17.52
N ILE A 153 9.63 9.06 17.40
CA ILE A 153 10.05 7.87 18.18
C ILE A 153 9.97 8.14 19.69
N ARG A 154 10.37 9.35 20.12
CA ARG A 154 10.31 9.75 21.53
C ARG A 154 8.86 9.88 22.01
N ALA A 155 7.95 10.39 21.19
CA ALA A 155 6.53 10.51 21.54
C ALA A 155 5.83 9.15 21.57
N GLU A 156 6.15 8.28 20.62
CA GLU A 156 5.44 7.02 20.42
C GLU A 156 5.76 5.98 21.51
N GLN A 157 6.99 5.99 22.03
CA GLN A 157 7.45 5.09 23.11
C GLN A 157 7.18 3.60 22.84
N SER A 158 7.32 3.17 21.58
CA SER A 158 7.07 1.79 21.17
C SER A 158 7.99 0.77 21.85
N ASP A 159 7.51 -0.46 21.96
CA ASP A 159 8.29 -1.58 22.51
C ASP A 159 9.28 -2.13 21.48
N VAL A 160 8.93 -2.03 20.19
CA VAL A 160 9.73 -2.50 19.06
C VAL A 160 9.77 -1.44 17.98
N LEU A 161 10.96 -1.16 17.45
CA LEU A 161 11.19 -0.33 16.27
C LEU A 161 11.78 -1.21 15.16
N LEU A 162 11.19 -1.14 13.97
CA LEU A 162 11.75 -1.65 12.72
C LEU A 162 11.99 -0.48 11.78
N LEU A 163 13.25 -0.13 11.55
CA LEU A 163 13.66 0.92 10.62
C LEU A 163 14.35 0.29 9.41
N VAL A 164 13.88 0.61 8.21
CA VAL A 164 14.42 0.13 6.94
C VAL A 164 15.00 1.29 6.15
N GLU A 165 15.87 1.00 5.17
CA GLU A 165 16.74 1.98 4.47
C GLU A 165 17.73 2.73 5.37
N THR A 166 18.17 2.08 6.46
CA THR A 166 19.09 2.69 7.42
C THR A 166 20.54 2.46 7.04
N ASN A 167 21.33 3.53 7.05
CA ASN A 167 22.78 3.45 6.98
C ASN A 167 23.43 3.84 8.33
N GLN A 168 24.76 3.89 8.40
CA GLN A 168 25.44 4.13 9.68
C GLN A 168 25.09 5.50 10.26
N ARG A 169 24.95 6.53 9.41
CA ARG A 169 24.50 7.87 9.82
C ARG A 169 23.16 7.81 10.54
N TRP A 170 22.17 7.12 9.97
CA TRP A 170 20.85 6.98 10.60
C TRP A 170 20.91 6.31 11.99
N VAL A 171 21.76 5.29 12.15
CA VAL A 171 21.98 4.64 13.45
C VAL A 171 22.57 5.63 14.47
N ASP A 172 23.57 6.41 14.07
CA ASP A 172 24.26 7.37 14.93
C ASP A 172 23.34 8.55 15.30
N ASP A 173 22.62 9.11 14.32
CA ASP A 173 21.70 10.24 14.49
C ASP A 173 20.53 9.90 15.44
N LEU A 174 20.05 8.65 15.39
CA LEU A 174 18.94 8.17 16.22
C LEU A 174 19.39 7.65 17.60
N ALA A 175 20.70 7.52 17.86
CA ALA A 175 21.23 6.95 19.10
C ALA A 175 20.62 7.58 20.38
N SER A 176 20.38 8.90 20.36
CA SER A 176 19.80 9.63 21.50
C SER A 176 18.40 9.15 21.93
N VAL A 177 17.62 8.55 21.02
CA VAL A 177 16.28 8.01 21.30
C VAL A 177 16.28 6.48 21.34
N THR A 178 17.21 5.83 20.64
CA THR A 178 17.31 4.36 20.58
C THR A 178 18.18 3.75 21.69
N GLN A 179 19.00 4.54 22.41
CA GLN A 179 19.78 4.06 23.56
C GLN A 179 18.93 3.44 24.68
N SER A 180 17.63 3.77 24.73
CA SER A 180 16.68 3.20 25.69
C SER A 180 16.21 1.78 25.34
N TYR A 181 16.60 1.25 24.18
CA TYR A 181 16.25 -0.08 23.69
C TYR A 181 17.44 -1.02 23.93
N PRO A 182 17.41 -1.86 24.99
CA PRO A 182 18.53 -2.72 25.38
C PRO A 182 18.84 -3.83 24.37
N HIS A 183 17.89 -4.19 23.51
CA HIS A 183 18.07 -5.23 22.50
C HIS A 183 18.07 -4.64 21.10
N GLN A 184 19.10 -4.94 20.32
CA GLN A 184 19.30 -4.33 19.00
C GLN A 184 19.83 -5.36 18.00
N LEU A 185 19.33 -5.32 16.78
CA LEU A 185 19.85 -6.03 15.62
C LEU A 185 20.07 -5.00 14.52
N LEU A 186 21.33 -4.60 14.34
CA LEU A 186 21.71 -3.50 13.44
C LEU A 186 22.51 -4.05 12.26
N LYS A 187 22.03 -3.77 11.06
CA LYS A 187 22.72 -4.01 9.80
C LYS A 187 22.58 -2.78 8.90
N PRO A 188 23.24 -1.66 9.25
CA PRO A 188 23.27 -0.50 8.36
C PRO A 188 24.01 -0.85 7.07
N LEU A 189 23.48 -0.38 5.94
CA LEU A 189 24.07 -0.58 4.61
C LEU A 189 23.94 0.69 3.78
N GLU A 190 24.88 0.92 2.87
CA GLU A 190 24.88 2.08 1.94
C GLU A 190 24.15 1.77 0.61
N ASN A 191 23.37 0.70 0.57
CA ASN A 191 22.69 0.20 -0.63
C ASN A 191 21.16 0.31 -0.53
N THR A 192 20.63 1.24 0.26
CA THR A 192 19.19 1.42 0.58
C THR A 192 18.48 0.23 1.24
N TYR A 193 19.13 -0.92 1.47
CA TYR A 193 18.48 -2.07 2.16
C TYR A 193 18.97 -2.30 3.59
N GLY A 194 19.68 -1.33 4.17
CA GLY A 194 20.12 -1.45 5.55
C GLY A 194 18.95 -1.44 6.53
N LEU A 195 19.11 -2.17 7.63
CA LEU A 195 18.04 -2.45 8.58
C LEU A 195 18.52 -2.19 10.01
N ALA A 196 17.70 -1.51 10.80
CA ALA A 196 17.92 -1.28 12.22
C ALA A 196 16.68 -1.68 13.01
N PHE A 197 16.83 -2.73 13.82
CA PHE A 197 15.77 -3.25 14.68
C PHE A 197 16.11 -3.04 16.15
N TYR A 198 15.20 -2.43 16.90
CA TYR A 198 15.38 -2.11 18.32
C TYR A 198 14.21 -2.68 19.13
N SER A 199 14.47 -3.21 20.32
CA SER A 199 13.43 -3.70 21.21
C SER A 199 13.71 -3.43 22.68
N ARG A 200 12.64 -3.07 23.40
CA ARG A 200 12.54 -3.06 24.87
C ARG A 200 12.22 -4.44 25.44
N LEU A 201 11.60 -5.29 24.62
CA LEU A 201 11.27 -6.67 24.96
C LEU A 201 12.51 -7.55 24.79
N LYS A 202 12.63 -8.57 25.64
CA LYS A 202 13.69 -9.56 25.50
C LYS A 202 13.55 -10.27 24.16
N LEU A 203 14.68 -10.41 23.46
CA LEU A 203 14.79 -11.16 22.22
C LEU A 203 15.34 -12.56 22.50
N GLU A 204 14.74 -13.58 21.91
CA GLU A 204 15.25 -14.95 21.89
C GLU A 204 15.38 -15.45 20.45
N GLU A 205 16.43 -16.23 20.17
CA GLU A 205 16.72 -16.72 18.80
C GLU A 205 16.77 -15.57 17.78
N ALA A 206 17.40 -14.47 18.17
CA ALA A 206 17.52 -13.27 17.37
C ALA A 206 18.56 -13.47 16.24
N GLU A 207 18.11 -13.33 14.99
CA GLU A 207 18.90 -13.63 13.80
C GLU A 207 18.69 -12.57 12.72
N LEU A 208 19.80 -12.12 12.11
CA LEU A 208 19.81 -11.42 10.83
C LEU A 208 19.99 -12.46 9.72
N ARG A 209 19.04 -12.54 8.80
CA ARG A 209 18.99 -13.54 7.72
C ARG A 209 18.99 -12.91 6.34
N TYR A 210 19.43 -13.67 5.36
CA TYR A 210 19.40 -13.32 3.94
C TYR A 210 18.60 -14.40 3.23
N LEU A 211 17.33 -14.09 2.91
CA LEU A 211 16.36 -15.12 2.50
C LEU A 211 16.51 -15.52 1.04
N VAL A 212 16.53 -14.52 0.15
CA VAL A 212 16.64 -14.71 -1.30
C VAL A 212 17.90 -14.07 -1.84
N GLN A 213 18.19 -12.83 -1.42
CA GLN A 213 19.34 -12.06 -1.88
C GLN A 213 20.35 -11.86 -0.74
N SER A 214 21.63 -12.07 -1.01
CA SER A 214 22.70 -12.04 0.00
C SER A 214 23.04 -10.65 0.54
N ASP A 215 22.52 -9.60 -0.08
CA ASP A 215 22.75 -8.19 0.24
C ASP A 215 21.53 -7.49 0.87
N ILE A 216 20.42 -8.22 1.06
CA ILE A 216 19.18 -7.73 1.66
C ILE A 216 18.95 -8.45 3.01
N PRO A 217 19.20 -7.78 4.15
CA PRO A 217 18.99 -8.35 5.46
C PRO A 217 17.51 -8.39 5.85
N SER A 218 17.13 -9.42 6.59
CA SER A 218 15.85 -9.58 7.27
C SER A 218 16.06 -9.93 8.74
N VAL A 219 15.06 -9.69 9.57
CA VAL A 219 15.07 -10.05 10.99
C VAL A 219 14.17 -11.25 11.24
N ARG A 220 14.65 -12.20 12.03
CA ARG A 220 13.82 -13.21 12.70
C ARG A 220 14.17 -13.22 14.18
N THR A 221 13.17 -13.15 15.04
CA THR A 221 13.37 -13.22 16.49
C THR A 221 12.09 -13.61 17.20
N LYS A 222 12.20 -14.09 18.44
CA LYS A 222 11.07 -14.24 19.35
C LYS A 222 11.05 -13.06 20.32
N LEU A 223 9.97 -12.30 20.30
CA LEU A 223 9.68 -11.26 21.27
C LEU A 223 9.07 -11.90 22.51
N VAL A 224 9.67 -11.68 23.69
CA VAL A 224 9.13 -12.15 24.97
C VAL A 224 8.38 -10.99 25.63
N LEU A 225 7.06 -11.14 25.76
CA LEU A 225 6.19 -10.18 26.43
C LEU A 225 6.46 -10.15 27.94
N PRO A 226 6.04 -9.09 28.67
CA PRO A 226 6.13 -9.06 30.14
C PRO A 226 5.43 -10.25 30.83
N SER A 227 4.39 -10.83 30.21
CA SER A 227 3.73 -12.05 30.69
C SER A 227 4.59 -13.31 30.60
N GLY A 228 5.70 -13.28 29.85
CA GLY A 228 6.50 -14.44 29.47
C GLY A 228 6.01 -15.16 28.21
N ASP A 229 4.87 -14.76 27.64
CA ASP A 229 4.43 -15.26 26.33
C ASP A 229 5.40 -14.84 25.23
N GLN A 230 5.55 -15.69 24.22
CA GLN A 230 6.44 -15.45 23.08
C GLN A 230 5.64 -15.15 21.80
N ILE A 231 6.13 -14.20 21.01
CA ILE A 231 5.63 -13.88 19.67
C ILE A 231 6.79 -14.04 18.68
N GLN A 232 6.58 -14.84 17.63
CA GLN A 232 7.51 -14.92 16.51
C GLN A 232 7.39 -13.65 15.66
N PHE A 233 8.51 -12.95 15.47
CA PHE A 233 8.59 -11.74 14.66
C PHE A 233 9.45 -11.97 13.42
N TYR A 234 9.00 -11.41 12.30
CA TYR A 234 9.75 -11.30 11.05
C TYR A 234 9.73 -9.85 10.56
N GLY A 235 10.91 -9.28 10.34
CA GLY A 235 11.08 -7.94 9.75
C GLY A 235 11.71 -8.06 8.38
N ILE A 236 11.05 -7.59 7.32
CA ILE A 236 11.51 -7.74 5.93
C ILE A 236 11.41 -6.45 5.14
N HIS A 237 12.30 -6.28 4.17
CA HIS A 237 12.30 -5.15 3.24
C HIS A 237 12.83 -5.60 1.86
N PRO A 238 12.03 -6.40 1.13
CA PRO A 238 12.46 -6.94 -0.15
C PRO A 238 12.56 -5.85 -1.22
N ARG A 239 13.49 -6.03 -2.18
CA ARG A 239 13.74 -5.07 -3.27
C ARG A 239 12.50 -4.82 -4.12
N PRO A 240 12.12 -3.56 -4.43
CA PRO A 240 11.03 -3.28 -5.35
C PRO A 240 11.34 -3.75 -6.78
N PRO A 241 10.32 -4.16 -7.56
CA PRO A 241 10.46 -4.32 -8.99
C PRO A 241 10.38 -2.95 -9.67
N VAL A 242 11.50 -2.26 -9.80
CA VAL A 242 11.62 -1.01 -10.58
C VAL A 242 12.86 -1.06 -11.49
N PRO A 243 12.88 -0.37 -12.65
CA PRO A 243 14.00 -0.43 -13.61
C PRO A 243 15.37 -0.14 -13.01
N THR A 244 15.39 0.72 -11.99
CA THR A 244 16.60 1.17 -11.32
C THR A 244 17.16 0.13 -10.35
N GLU A 245 16.39 -0.90 -10.01
CA GLU A 245 16.70 -1.85 -8.94
C GLU A 245 16.55 -3.32 -9.37
N HIS A 246 15.39 -3.71 -9.92
CA HIS A 246 15.16 -5.01 -10.56
C HIS A 246 14.01 -4.95 -11.59
N ASP A 247 14.24 -5.52 -12.78
CA ASP A 247 13.25 -5.54 -13.87
C ASP A 247 12.02 -6.44 -13.60
N ARG A 248 12.12 -7.34 -12.62
CA ARG A 248 11.13 -8.37 -12.30
C ARG A 248 10.82 -8.39 -10.81
N SER A 249 9.62 -8.84 -10.46
CA SER A 249 9.17 -8.97 -9.07
C SER A 249 9.49 -10.30 -8.40
N THR A 250 10.25 -11.17 -9.05
CA THR A 250 10.36 -12.59 -8.69
C THR A 250 11.01 -12.80 -7.33
N GLU A 251 12.12 -12.13 -7.08
CA GLU A 251 12.93 -12.23 -5.86
C GLU A 251 12.16 -11.70 -4.66
N ARG A 252 11.52 -10.53 -4.81
CA ARG A 252 10.60 -9.97 -3.83
C ARG A 252 9.45 -10.93 -3.53
N ASP A 253 8.77 -11.42 -4.57
CA ASP A 253 7.64 -12.33 -4.42
C ASP A 253 8.07 -13.62 -3.69
N ALA A 254 9.23 -14.17 -4.01
CA ALA A 254 9.79 -15.35 -3.37
C ALA A 254 10.08 -15.12 -1.88
N GLU A 255 10.65 -13.96 -1.52
CA GLU A 255 10.95 -13.63 -0.12
C GLU A 255 9.67 -13.57 0.73
N LEU A 256 8.62 -12.90 0.24
CA LEU A 256 7.32 -12.89 0.91
C LEU A 256 6.79 -14.33 1.09
N LEU A 257 6.86 -15.16 0.05
CA LEU A 257 6.29 -16.51 0.07
C LEU A 257 7.07 -17.48 0.98
N LEU A 258 8.39 -17.32 1.11
CA LEU A 258 9.21 -18.04 2.09
C LEU A 258 8.77 -17.71 3.52
N VAL A 259 8.66 -16.41 3.83
CA VAL A 259 8.17 -15.93 5.13
C VAL A 259 6.74 -16.39 5.40
N ALA A 260 5.90 -16.46 4.37
CA ALA A 260 4.53 -16.95 4.51
C ALA A 260 4.48 -18.42 4.97
N ARG A 261 5.36 -19.27 4.43
CA ARG A 261 5.47 -20.68 4.84
C ARG A 261 6.00 -20.80 6.27
N GLU A 262 7.06 -20.07 6.60
CA GLU A 262 7.60 -20.05 7.97
C GLU A 262 6.57 -19.55 9.01
N ALA A 263 5.80 -18.52 8.66
CA ALA A 263 4.73 -18.00 9.49
C ALA A 263 3.60 -19.03 9.70
N ARG A 264 3.26 -19.78 8.64
CA ARG A 264 2.24 -20.83 8.68
C ARG A 264 2.62 -21.99 9.59
N ASP A 265 3.89 -22.38 9.56
CA ASP A 265 4.42 -23.52 10.31
C ASP A 265 4.80 -23.17 11.76
N SER A 266 4.81 -21.88 12.11
CA SER A 266 5.07 -21.40 13.46
C SER A 266 4.02 -21.90 14.46
N LYS A 267 4.50 -22.43 15.59
CA LYS A 267 3.67 -22.79 16.75
C LYS A 267 3.37 -21.59 17.65
N LEU A 268 4.10 -20.49 17.48
CA LEU A 268 3.92 -19.24 18.22
C LEU A 268 3.00 -18.28 17.44
N PRO A 269 2.29 -17.35 18.12
CA PRO A 269 1.71 -16.19 17.47
C PRO A 269 2.78 -15.47 16.62
N VAL A 270 2.40 -15.03 15.42
CA VAL A 270 3.34 -14.45 14.44
C VAL A 270 2.98 -12.99 14.17
N ILE A 271 4.02 -12.16 13.98
CA ILE A 271 3.98 -10.83 13.37
C ILE A 271 4.97 -10.80 12.21
N VAL A 272 4.55 -10.27 11.07
CA VAL A 272 5.42 -9.96 9.92
C VAL A 272 5.25 -8.47 9.62
N ALA A 273 6.34 -7.72 9.55
CA ALA A 273 6.30 -6.27 9.36
C ALA A 273 7.42 -5.75 8.46
N GLY A 274 7.17 -4.62 7.81
CA GLY A 274 8.14 -3.88 7.01
C GLY A 274 7.54 -3.23 5.77
N ASP A 275 8.39 -2.57 5.00
CA ASP A 275 8.02 -2.08 3.67
C ASP A 275 8.22 -3.22 2.67
N LEU A 276 7.09 -3.72 2.13
CA LEU A 276 7.08 -4.89 1.25
C LEU A 276 7.21 -4.51 -0.23
N ASN A 277 7.31 -3.21 -0.55
CA ASN A 277 7.37 -2.72 -1.92
C ASN A 277 6.26 -3.30 -2.82
N ASP A 278 5.09 -3.52 -2.23
CA ASP A 278 3.90 -4.02 -2.90
C ASP A 278 2.64 -3.49 -2.22
N VAL A 279 1.57 -3.35 -2.99
CA VAL A 279 0.30 -2.81 -2.51
C VAL A 279 -0.56 -3.87 -1.85
N ALA A 280 -1.36 -3.48 -0.85
CA ALA A 280 -2.21 -4.40 -0.08
C ALA A 280 -3.10 -5.33 -0.94
N TRP A 281 -3.58 -4.85 -2.09
CA TRP A 281 -4.45 -5.57 -3.01
C TRP A 281 -3.71 -6.26 -4.16
N SER A 282 -2.40 -6.44 -4.09
CA SER A 282 -1.66 -7.19 -5.09
C SER A 282 -1.99 -8.69 -4.99
N THR A 283 -1.80 -9.42 -6.09
CA THR A 283 -1.95 -10.88 -6.10
C THR A 283 -0.95 -11.56 -5.14
N THR A 284 0.29 -11.06 -5.08
CA THR A 284 1.33 -11.60 -4.19
C THR A 284 0.94 -11.40 -2.72
N THR A 285 0.50 -10.21 -2.34
CA THR A 285 0.10 -9.92 -0.95
C THR A 285 -1.13 -10.73 -0.53
N HIS A 286 -2.09 -10.94 -1.43
CA HIS A 286 -3.24 -11.81 -1.16
C HIS A 286 -2.82 -13.27 -0.99
N ARG A 287 -1.91 -13.77 -1.85
CA ARG A 287 -1.35 -15.12 -1.73
C ARG A 287 -0.55 -15.29 -0.43
N PHE A 288 0.26 -14.30 -0.07
CA PHE A 288 0.97 -14.24 1.20
C PHE A 288 -0.01 -14.42 2.37
N GLN A 289 -1.11 -13.65 2.41
CA GLN A 289 -2.11 -13.76 3.48
C GLN A 289 -2.78 -15.14 3.52
N ARG A 290 -3.16 -15.72 2.36
CA ARG A 290 -3.79 -17.04 2.31
C ARG A 290 -2.85 -18.14 2.81
N ILE A 291 -1.60 -18.16 2.35
CA ILE A 291 -0.59 -19.16 2.74
C ILE A 291 -0.21 -19.01 4.21
N SER A 292 0.14 -17.79 4.64
CA SER A 292 0.58 -17.50 6.02
C SER A 292 -0.56 -17.54 7.04
N ARG A 293 -1.80 -17.35 6.57
CA ARG A 293 -3.02 -17.19 7.38
C ARG A 293 -2.99 -15.97 8.31
N LEU A 294 -2.08 -15.03 8.05
CA LEU A 294 -1.98 -13.78 8.80
C LEU A 294 -3.04 -12.78 8.36
N LEU A 295 -3.46 -11.95 9.30
CA LEU A 295 -4.48 -10.93 9.14
C LEU A 295 -3.85 -9.62 8.69
N ASP A 296 -4.58 -8.88 7.87
CA ASP A 296 -4.29 -7.50 7.52
C ASP A 296 -5.17 -6.57 8.36
N PRO A 297 -4.59 -5.75 9.26
CA PRO A 297 -5.38 -4.88 10.13
C PRO A 297 -6.14 -3.79 9.38
N ARG A 298 -5.75 -3.50 8.13
CA ARG A 298 -6.38 -2.49 7.27
C ARG A 298 -7.74 -2.93 6.73
N ILE A 299 -7.96 -4.24 6.59
CA ILE A 299 -9.22 -4.79 6.08
C ILE A 299 -10.37 -4.44 7.04
N GLY A 300 -11.38 -3.76 6.50
CA GLY A 300 -12.53 -3.22 7.21
C GLY A 300 -12.28 -1.90 7.96
N ARG A 301 -11.13 -1.24 7.72
CA ARG A 301 -10.76 0.02 8.41
C ARG A 301 -10.38 1.15 7.47
N GLY A 302 -9.54 0.88 6.47
CA GLY A 302 -9.01 1.95 5.61
C GLY A 302 -7.79 1.51 4.83
N LEU A 303 -7.31 2.38 3.93
CA LEU A 303 -6.13 2.10 3.10
C LEU A 303 -4.81 2.22 3.89
N PHE A 304 -4.71 3.16 4.84
CA PHE A 304 -3.46 3.53 5.52
C PHE A 304 -2.29 3.76 4.53
N PRO A 305 -2.43 4.68 3.55
CA PRO A 305 -1.45 4.82 2.49
C PRO A 305 -0.19 5.51 3.02
N THR A 306 0.94 4.79 2.99
CA THR A 306 2.23 5.24 3.51
C THR A 306 3.12 5.90 2.47
N PHE A 307 2.99 5.56 1.18
CA PHE A 307 3.85 6.06 0.11
C PHE A 307 3.04 6.50 -1.12
N HIS A 308 3.26 7.62 -1.79
CA HIS A 308 4.35 8.58 -1.58
C HIS A 308 3.88 9.76 -0.71
N ALA A 309 4.61 10.08 0.35
CA ALA A 309 4.18 11.04 1.37
C ALA A 309 3.92 12.44 0.81
N GLU A 310 4.67 12.85 -0.22
CA GLU A 310 4.53 14.15 -0.89
C GLU A 310 3.33 14.27 -1.85
N TYR A 311 2.73 13.17 -2.30
CA TYR A 311 1.71 13.20 -3.36
C TYR A 311 0.35 12.69 -2.86
N PRO A 312 -0.50 13.53 -2.23
CA PRO A 312 -1.78 13.11 -1.64
C PRO A 312 -2.71 12.29 -2.54
N LEU A 313 -2.71 12.56 -3.85
CA LEU A 313 -3.56 11.87 -4.82
C LEU A 313 -2.93 10.58 -5.37
N MET A 314 -1.66 10.32 -5.07
CA MET A 314 -0.86 9.17 -5.53
C MET A 314 -0.21 8.48 -4.32
N ARG A 315 -1.02 8.21 -3.29
CA ARG A 315 -0.59 7.45 -2.11
C ARG A 315 -1.19 6.04 -2.08
N TRP A 316 -0.40 5.10 -1.58
CA TRP A 316 -0.60 3.66 -1.57
C TRP A 316 0.01 3.05 -0.30
N PRO A 317 -0.49 1.89 0.14
CA PRO A 317 -0.02 1.24 1.36
C PRO A 317 1.08 0.21 1.06
N LEU A 318 2.33 0.65 1.17
CA LEU A 318 3.52 -0.18 0.89
C LEU A 318 4.13 -0.78 2.16
N ASP A 319 3.89 -0.16 3.31
CA ASP A 319 4.29 -0.68 4.61
C ASP A 319 3.17 -1.56 5.18
N HIS A 320 3.53 -2.78 5.58
CA HIS A 320 2.59 -3.79 6.05
C HIS A 320 2.95 -4.22 7.46
N VAL A 321 1.91 -4.50 8.24
CA VAL A 321 2.02 -5.31 9.45
C VAL A 321 0.93 -6.38 9.38
N PHE A 322 1.35 -7.63 9.25
CA PHE A 322 0.48 -8.80 9.30
C PHE A 322 0.66 -9.54 10.62
N PHE A 323 -0.42 -10.09 11.16
CA PHE A 323 -0.32 -10.86 12.41
C PHE A 323 -1.28 -12.03 12.47
N SER A 324 -0.91 -13.04 13.26
CA SER A 324 -1.70 -14.26 13.42
C SER A 324 -2.98 -14.03 14.22
N LYS A 325 -3.96 -14.93 14.08
CA LYS A 325 -5.28 -14.82 14.75
C LYS A 325 -5.24 -14.66 16.27
N ARG A 326 -4.16 -15.07 16.94
CA ARG A 326 -4.05 -14.98 18.40
C ARG A 326 -3.79 -13.55 18.89
N LEU A 327 -3.44 -12.62 18.00
CA LEU A 327 -3.22 -11.22 18.30
C LEU A 327 -4.46 -10.41 17.91
N GLN A 328 -4.97 -9.62 18.84
CA GLN A 328 -6.04 -8.65 18.57
C GLN A 328 -5.47 -7.24 18.43
N LEU A 329 -6.17 -6.41 17.66
CA LEU A 329 -5.75 -5.04 17.43
C LEU A 329 -6.16 -4.17 18.61
N VAL A 330 -5.22 -3.44 19.20
CA VAL A 330 -5.52 -2.37 20.17
C VAL A 330 -5.64 -1.05 19.41
N GLU A 331 -4.66 -0.74 18.57
CA GLU A 331 -4.59 0.53 17.85
C GLU A 331 -3.81 0.37 16.54
N LEU A 332 -4.21 1.09 15.49
CA LEU A 332 -3.47 1.20 14.22
C LEU A 332 -3.46 2.66 13.77
N ASN A 333 -2.28 3.23 13.63
CA ASN A 333 -2.07 4.60 13.19
C ASN A 333 -1.05 4.67 12.06
N ARG A 334 -1.35 5.49 11.05
CA ARG A 334 -0.34 6.03 10.15
C ARG A 334 0.04 7.41 10.67
N LEU A 335 1.30 7.56 11.06
CA LEU A 335 1.80 8.75 11.74
C LEU A 335 2.09 9.88 10.76
N GLU A 336 2.51 11.03 11.31
CA GLU A 336 2.87 12.20 10.53
C GLU A 336 4.16 12.01 9.71
N GLY A 337 4.31 12.81 8.65
CA GLY A 337 5.47 12.73 7.77
C GLY A 337 6.68 13.44 8.38
N PHE A 338 7.86 12.83 8.27
CA PHE A 338 9.09 13.31 8.90
C PHE A 338 10.19 13.71 7.91
N GLY A 339 9.89 13.78 6.61
CA GLY A 339 10.85 14.06 5.54
C GLY A 339 11.21 12.84 4.69
N SER A 340 10.79 11.64 5.10
CA SER A 340 10.73 10.47 4.23
C SER A 340 9.56 10.56 3.25
N ASP A 341 9.70 9.89 2.10
CA ASP A 341 8.62 9.60 1.15
C ASP A 341 7.65 8.52 1.68
N HIS A 342 7.94 7.92 2.82
CA HIS A 342 7.03 7.06 3.59
C HIS A 342 6.54 7.74 4.88
N PHE A 343 5.29 7.45 5.23
CA PHE A 343 4.76 7.70 6.58
C PHE A 343 5.03 6.50 7.50
N PRO A 344 5.44 6.69 8.76
CA PRO A 344 5.56 5.60 9.71
C PRO A 344 4.21 4.96 10.02
N ILE A 345 4.23 3.66 10.34
CA ILE A 345 3.09 2.94 10.92
C ILE A 345 3.39 2.67 12.40
N SER A 346 2.40 2.94 13.25
CA SER A 346 2.36 2.46 14.62
C SER A 346 1.17 1.53 14.81
N ILE A 347 1.41 0.39 15.46
CA ILE A 347 0.39 -0.59 15.75
C ILE A 347 0.59 -1.18 17.14
N SER A 348 -0.49 -1.22 17.91
CA SER A 348 -0.54 -1.84 19.22
C SER A 348 -1.36 -3.13 19.12
N LEU A 349 -0.80 -4.23 19.60
CA LEU A 349 -1.41 -5.56 19.56
C LEU A 349 -1.48 -6.15 20.97
N CYS A 350 -2.53 -6.91 21.24
CA CYS A 350 -2.70 -7.67 22.48
C CYS A 350 -2.74 -9.17 22.16
N LEU A 351 -1.95 -9.97 22.86
CA LEU A 351 -2.02 -11.42 22.75
C LEU A 351 -3.19 -11.96 23.58
N GLU A 352 -4.13 -12.60 22.89
CA GLU A 352 -5.30 -13.20 23.52
C GLU A 352 -5.15 -14.72 23.73
N PRO A 353 -5.87 -15.29 24.71
CA PRO A 353 -6.08 -16.73 24.79
C PRO A 353 -6.63 -17.28 23.47
N ALA A 354 -6.22 -18.48 23.09
CA ALA A 354 -6.55 -19.06 21.77
C ALA A 354 -8.07 -19.19 21.52
N GLU A 355 -8.86 -19.34 22.58
CA GLU A 355 -10.32 -19.51 22.55
C GLU A 355 -11.08 -18.18 22.46
N ALA A 356 -10.44 -17.04 22.76
CA ALA A 356 -11.04 -15.70 22.76
C ALA A 356 -10.86 -14.96 21.42
N SER A 357 -10.27 -15.61 20.42
CA SER A 357 -9.99 -14.97 19.13
C SER A 357 -11.26 -14.82 18.28
N GLU A 358 -11.78 -13.61 18.18
CA GLU A 358 -12.86 -13.23 17.26
C GLU A 358 -12.36 -12.86 15.85
N ASN A 359 -11.06 -12.99 15.60
CA ASN A 359 -10.45 -12.62 14.33
C ASN A 359 -10.92 -13.51 13.18
N ARG A 360 -11.18 -12.90 12.02
CA ARG A 360 -11.57 -13.63 10.81
C ARG A 360 -10.35 -14.00 10.00
N ALA A 361 -9.98 -15.28 10.05
CA ALA A 361 -8.86 -15.78 9.28
C ALA A 361 -9.06 -15.54 7.76
N PRO A 362 -7.97 -15.36 6.99
CA PRO A 362 -8.05 -15.27 5.53
C PRO A 362 -8.75 -16.48 4.90
N GLU A 363 -9.00 -16.43 3.60
CA GLU A 363 -9.39 -17.61 2.82
C GLU A 363 -8.30 -18.70 2.89
N GLN A 364 -8.70 -19.97 2.79
CA GLN A 364 -7.71 -21.05 2.73
C GLN A 364 -6.92 -20.95 1.42
N PRO A 365 -5.61 -21.21 1.44
CA PRO A 365 -4.86 -21.29 0.20
C PRO A 365 -5.40 -22.45 -0.63
N ASP A 366 -5.52 -22.25 -1.94
CA ASP A 366 -5.87 -23.29 -2.88
C ASP A 366 -4.62 -23.96 -3.48
N GLN A 367 -4.82 -24.91 -4.40
CA GLN A 367 -3.71 -25.60 -5.05
C GLN A 367 -2.86 -24.65 -5.90
N ASP A 368 -3.47 -23.67 -6.58
CA ASP A 368 -2.75 -22.67 -7.38
C ASP A 368 -1.84 -21.82 -6.50
N ASP A 369 -2.29 -21.43 -5.31
CA ASP A 369 -1.46 -20.69 -4.36
C ASP A 369 -0.18 -21.45 -4.01
N HIS A 370 -0.30 -22.75 -3.72
CA HIS A 370 0.83 -23.58 -3.37
C HIS A 370 1.78 -23.82 -4.56
N GLU A 371 1.25 -24.12 -5.74
CA GLU A 371 2.02 -24.33 -6.96
C GLU A 371 2.73 -23.05 -7.41
N SER A 372 2.00 -21.94 -7.50
CA SER A 372 2.57 -20.64 -7.84
C SER A 372 3.62 -20.18 -6.83
N ALA A 373 3.42 -20.47 -5.53
CA ALA A 373 4.41 -20.14 -4.52
C ALA A 373 5.68 -20.96 -4.69
N GLN A 374 5.54 -22.27 -4.94
CA GLN A 374 6.68 -23.16 -5.17
C GLN A 374 7.46 -22.74 -6.42
N GLN A 375 6.76 -22.46 -7.52
CA GLN A 375 7.39 -22.02 -8.76
C GLN A 375 8.14 -20.70 -8.57
N THR A 376 7.55 -19.74 -7.87
CA THR A 376 8.17 -18.43 -7.66
C THR A 376 9.45 -18.52 -6.83
N ILE A 377 9.46 -19.37 -5.80
CA ILE A 377 10.65 -19.64 -4.99
C ILE A 377 11.74 -20.29 -5.84
N GLN A 378 11.39 -21.31 -6.64
CA GLN A 378 12.34 -21.99 -7.53
C GLN A 378 12.91 -21.05 -8.60
N ASP A 379 12.08 -20.19 -9.19
CA ASP A 379 12.53 -19.19 -10.17
C ASP A 379 13.59 -18.25 -9.54
N ALA A 380 13.38 -17.83 -8.29
CA ALA A 380 14.31 -16.96 -7.57
C ALA A 380 15.61 -17.68 -7.18
N GLU A 381 15.55 -18.95 -6.75
CA GLU A 381 16.73 -19.77 -6.49
C GLU A 381 17.58 -19.96 -7.74
N GLN A 382 16.94 -20.18 -8.90
CA GLN A 382 17.63 -20.30 -10.18
C GLN A 382 18.26 -18.98 -10.62
N ALA A 383 17.57 -17.85 -10.43
CA ALA A 383 18.08 -16.52 -10.79
C ALA A 383 19.29 -16.10 -9.95
N ASN A 384 19.38 -16.58 -8.71
CA ASN A 384 20.47 -16.29 -7.77
C ASN A 384 21.55 -17.38 -7.71
N SER A 385 21.46 -18.42 -8.55
CA SER A 385 22.50 -19.44 -8.67
C SER A 385 23.71 -18.91 -9.46
N PRO A 386 24.96 -19.18 -9.02
CA PRO A 386 26.17 -18.59 -9.57
C PRO A 386 26.56 -19.06 -10.98
#